data_AF-A0A662IY82-F1
#
_entry.id   AF-A0A662IY82-F1
#
_cell.length_a   1.000
_cell.length_b   1.000
_cell.length_c   1.000
_cell.angle_alpha   90.00
_cell.angle_beta   90.00
_cell.angle_gamma   90.00
#
_symmetry.space_group_name_H-M   'P 1'
#
loop_
_entity.id
_entity.type
_entity.pdbx_description
1 polymer ?
#
loop_
_entity_poly.entity_id
_entity_poly.type
_entity_poly.pdbx_seq_one_letter_code
_entity_poly.pdbx_strand_id
1 'polypeptide(L)'
;ERWSEEVEKARFVVEQLERIKGVKQLGVKPKMHTLIHLETPCFYEVSKRHKRRGFFLYEELRERGIVGIQPGLTKHFKFNVYGLSWSQVKHLVWSFHDIAEKYGLEVA
;
A
#
# COMPACT_ATOMS: atom_id res chain seq x y z
N GLU A 1 13.12 0.08 22.12
CA GLU A 1 14.44 -0.35 21.60
C GLU A 1 14.44 -0.94 20.17
N ARG A 2 13.43 -0.76 19.30
CA ARG A 2 13.50 -1.26 17.90
C ARG A 2 13.11 -0.24 16.84
N TRP A 3 13.27 1.05 17.14
CA TRP A 3 12.83 2.13 16.24
C TRP A 3 13.45 2.04 14.84
N SER A 4 14.75 1.73 14.76
CA SER A 4 15.45 1.58 13.49
C SER A 4 14.85 0.48 12.61
N GLU A 5 14.50 -0.67 13.19
CA GLU A 5 13.88 -1.80 12.48
C GLU A 5 12.49 -1.41 11.96
N GLU A 6 11.69 -0.70 12.75
CA GLU A 6 10.36 -0.26 12.34
C GLU A 6 10.41 0.76 11.20
N VAL A 7 11.39 1.67 11.22
CA VAL A 7 11.65 2.60 10.11
C VAL A 7 12.15 1.86 8.87
N GLU A 8 12.97 0.82 9.03
CA GLU A 8 13.45 -0.01 7.93
C GLU A 8 12.30 -0.75 7.23
N LYS A 9 11.38 -1.35 8.00
CA LYS A 9 10.13 -1.93 7.46
C LYS A 9 9.33 -0.92 6.67
N ALA A 10 9.16 0.30 7.21
CA ALA A 10 8.42 1.35 6.51
C ALA A 10 9.11 1.79 5.21
N ARG A 11 10.45 1.85 5.18
CA ARG A 11 11.22 2.14 3.95
C ARG A 11 11.07 1.02 2.94
N PHE A 12 11.17 -0.24 3.36
CA PHE A 12 10.95 -1.41 2.51
C PHE A 12 9.56 -1.37 1.86
N VAL A 13 8.51 -1.08 2.64
CA VAL A 13 7.14 -0.94 2.10
C VAL A 13 7.05 0.15 1.05
N VAL A 14 7.63 1.33 1.31
CA VAL A 14 7.62 2.44 0.34
C VAL A 14 8.36 2.03 -0.94
N GLU A 15 9.55 1.47 -0.82
CA GLU A 15 10.35 1.04 -1.96
C GLU A 15 9.59 0.03 -2.83
N GLN A 16 9.00 -0.99 -2.22
CA GLN A 16 8.31 -2.03 -2.95
C GLN A 16 6.98 -1.56 -3.54
N LEU A 17 6.24 -0.71 -2.84
CA LEU A 17 4.97 -0.20 -3.39
C LEU A 17 5.20 0.82 -4.52
N GLU A 18 6.29 1.59 -4.49
CA GLU A 18 6.66 2.50 -5.60
C GLU A 18 7.09 1.77 -6.88
N ARG A 19 7.36 0.46 -6.82
CA ARG A 19 7.54 -0.38 -8.03
C ARG A 19 6.26 -0.56 -8.84
N ILE A 20 5.09 -0.42 -8.20
CA ILE A 20 3.82 -0.40 -8.89
C ILE A 20 3.70 0.95 -9.60
N LYS A 21 3.62 0.93 -10.93
CA LYS A 21 3.59 2.14 -11.74
C LYS A 21 2.42 3.04 -11.36
N GLY A 22 2.74 4.28 -11.00
CA GLY A 22 1.76 5.26 -10.55
C GLY A 22 1.48 5.25 -9.05
N VAL A 23 2.22 4.49 -8.25
CA VAL A 23 2.26 4.64 -6.79
C VAL A 23 3.41 5.56 -6.40
N LYS A 24 3.15 6.49 -5.49
CA LYS A 24 4.15 7.45 -5.00
C LYS A 24 3.95 7.73 -3.52
N GLN A 25 5.04 7.70 -2.76
CA GLN A 25 5.03 8.18 -1.38
C GLN A 25 5.06 9.70 -1.32
N LEU A 26 4.14 10.26 -0.53
CA LEU A 26 4.03 11.68 -0.24
C LEU A 26 4.79 12.05 1.04
N GLY A 27 5.49 13.18 1.03
CA GLY A 27 6.31 13.69 2.14
C GLY A 27 7.81 13.46 1.97
N VAL A 28 8.57 13.61 3.05
CA VAL A 28 10.05 13.54 3.04
C VAL A 28 10.54 12.12 2.74
N LYS A 29 11.58 12.03 1.89
CA LYS A 29 12.32 10.81 1.53
C LYS A 29 13.80 10.93 1.94
N PRO A 30 14.44 9.87 2.47
CA PRO A 30 13.83 8.61 2.90
C PRO A 30 12.94 8.80 4.14
N LYS A 31 12.01 7.87 4.38
CA LYS A 31 11.14 7.92 5.55
C LYS A 31 11.94 7.82 6.84
N MET A 32 11.61 8.70 7.80
CA MET A 32 12.17 8.71 9.17
C MET A 32 11.13 8.31 10.22
N HIS A 33 9.92 7.94 9.79
CA HIS A 33 8.78 7.60 10.62
C HIS A 33 7.95 6.50 9.95
N THR A 34 7.24 5.70 10.74
CA THR A 34 6.53 4.50 10.27
C THR A 34 5.18 4.79 9.59
N LEU A 35 4.58 5.95 9.87
CA LEU A 35 3.40 6.46 9.18
C LEU A 35 3.71 6.77 7.71
N ILE A 36 3.06 6.07 6.79
CA ILE A 36 3.22 6.19 5.35
C ILE A 36 1.98 6.88 4.77
N HIS A 37 2.20 7.77 3.80
CA HIS A 37 1.14 8.38 2.99
C HIS A 37 1.46 8.10 1.53
N LEU A 38 0.58 7.39 0.83
CA LEU A 38 0.73 7.09 -0.59
C LEU A 38 -0.31 7.83 -1.41
N GLU A 39 0.13 8.32 -2.55
CA GLU A 39 -0.69 8.68 -3.70
C GLU A 39 -0.65 7.52 -4.70
N THR A 40 -1.82 7.08 -5.15
CA THR A 40 -2.02 5.89 -5.98
C THR A 40 -3.05 6.12 -7.09
N PRO A 41 -2.81 7.08 -8.01
CA PRO A 41 -3.68 7.32 -9.16
C PRO A 41 -4.00 6.07 -9.98
N CYS A 42 -3.09 5.09 -10.05
CA CYS A 42 -3.34 3.82 -10.72
C CYS A 42 -4.58 3.08 -10.17
N PHE A 43 -4.67 2.89 -8.84
CA PHE A 43 -5.83 2.28 -8.20
C PHE A 43 -7.08 3.16 -8.29
N TYR A 44 -6.91 4.48 -8.31
CA TYR A 44 -8.03 5.39 -8.57
C TYR A 44 -8.64 5.18 -9.97
N GLU A 45 -7.83 5.02 -11.02
CA GLU A 45 -8.34 4.74 -12.36
C GLU A 45 -9.06 3.39 -12.45
N VAL A 46 -8.54 2.35 -11.78
CA VAL A 46 -9.24 1.05 -11.63
C VAL A 46 -10.60 1.26 -10.96
N SER A 47 -10.63 2.07 -9.90
CA SER A 47 -11.86 2.33 -9.16
C SER A 47 -12.97 3.00 -10.00
N LYS A 48 -12.62 3.78 -11.03
CA LYS A 48 -13.62 4.40 -11.91
C LYS A 48 -14.35 3.38 -12.79
N ARG A 49 -13.71 2.25 -13.12
CA ARG A 49 -14.24 1.19 -13.99
C ARG A 49 -14.79 0.02 -13.19
N HIS A 50 -14.38 -0.14 -11.93
CA HIS A 50 -14.78 -1.26 -11.09
C HIS A 50 -16.23 -1.13 -10.60
N LYS A 51 -16.98 -2.25 -10.57
CA LYS A 51 -18.39 -2.28 -10.10
C LYS A 51 -18.54 -1.75 -8.67
N ARG A 52 -17.56 -2.05 -7.81
CA ARG A 52 -17.52 -1.63 -6.39
C ARG A 52 -16.92 -0.23 -6.18
N ARG A 53 -16.61 0.49 -7.26
CA ARG A 53 -15.98 1.82 -7.23
C ARG A 53 -14.74 1.82 -6.32
N GLY A 54 -14.57 2.85 -5.48
CA GLY A 54 -13.47 2.96 -4.52
C GLY A 54 -13.41 1.87 -3.44
N PHE A 55 -14.46 1.06 -3.26
CA PHE A 55 -14.47 0.00 -2.24
C PHE A 55 -13.66 -1.24 -2.66
N PHE A 56 -13.34 -1.40 -3.94
CA PHE A 56 -12.66 -2.59 -4.45
C PHE A 56 -11.35 -2.88 -3.73
N LEU A 57 -10.52 -1.85 -3.53
CA LEU A 57 -9.21 -1.99 -2.90
C LEU A 57 -9.34 -2.46 -1.45
N TYR A 58 -10.33 -1.93 -0.72
CA TYR A 58 -10.62 -2.36 0.63
C TYR A 58 -11.08 -3.82 0.68
N GLU A 59 -11.92 -4.25 -0.26
CA GLU A 59 -12.40 -5.64 -0.33
C GLU A 59 -11.28 -6.62 -0.64
N GLU A 60 -10.44 -6.30 -1.63
CA GLU A 60 -9.26 -7.12 -1.99
C GLU A 60 -8.27 -7.28 -0.83
N LEU A 61 -8.03 -6.20 -0.08
CA LEU A 61 -7.17 -6.23 1.10
C LEU A 61 -7.81 -7.03 2.22
N ARG A 62 -9.12 -6.85 2.46
CA ARG A 62 -9.86 -7.58 3.49
C ARG A 62 -9.89 -9.07 3.22
N GLU A 63 -10.07 -9.49 1.96
CA GLU A 63 -10.00 -10.90 1.54
C GLU A 63 -8.62 -11.53 1.82
N ARG A 64 -7.56 -10.72 1.84
CA ARG A 64 -6.18 -11.11 2.20
C ARG A 64 -5.86 -10.94 3.69
N GLY A 65 -6.86 -10.63 4.52
CA GLY A 65 -6.69 -10.42 5.95
C GLY A 65 -6.03 -9.08 6.33
N ILE A 66 -5.94 -8.14 5.40
CA ILE A 66 -5.35 -6.81 5.62
C ILE A 66 -6.47 -5.80 5.89
N VAL A 67 -6.37 -5.10 7.02
CA VAL A 67 -7.35 -4.11 7.48
C VAL A 67 -6.67 -2.80 7.86
N GLY A 68 -7.45 -1.74 8.08
CA GLY A 68 -6.94 -0.43 8.56
C GLY A 68 -6.84 0.65 7.49
N ILE A 69 -7.03 0.33 6.21
CA ILE A 69 -7.24 1.32 5.15
C ILE A 69 -8.71 1.70 5.10
N GLN A 70 -9.01 3.00 5.11
CA GLN A 70 -10.39 3.48 5.06
C GLN A 70 -11.07 3.03 3.76
N PRO A 71 -12.26 2.39 3.84
CA PRO A 71 -13.01 1.98 2.67
C PRO A 71 -13.33 3.15 1.74
N GLY A 72 -13.21 2.92 0.44
CA GLY A 72 -13.50 3.95 -0.58
C GLY A 72 -12.29 4.80 -0.98
N LEU A 73 -11.20 4.78 -0.22
CA LEU A 73 -9.98 5.52 -0.56
C LEU A 73 -9.09 4.73 -1.51
N THR A 74 -8.96 5.24 -2.74
CA THR A 74 -8.11 4.61 -3.78
C THR A 74 -7.11 5.56 -4.41
N LYS A 75 -7.24 6.88 -4.23
CA LYS A 75 -6.29 7.87 -4.76
C LYS A 75 -5.20 8.23 -3.77
N HIS A 76 -5.55 8.42 -2.51
CA HIS A 76 -4.59 8.73 -1.45
C HIS A 76 -5.04 8.10 -0.14
N PHE A 77 -4.12 7.46 0.57
CA PHE A 77 -4.42 6.88 1.87
C PHE A 77 -3.16 6.80 2.74
N LYS A 78 -3.38 6.82 4.05
CA LYS A 78 -2.33 6.71 5.06
C LYS A 78 -2.48 5.38 5.78
N PHE A 79 -1.36 4.78 6.13
CA PHE A 79 -1.31 3.57 6.94
C PHE A 79 0.01 3.49 7.69
N ASN A 80 0.10 2.57 8.65
CA ASN A 80 1.28 2.36 9.48
C ASN A 80 1.57 0.86 9.56
N VAL A 81 2.84 0.51 9.62
CA VAL A 81 3.31 -0.89 9.75
C VAL A 81 4.03 -1.14 11.09
N TYR A 82 3.96 -0.17 12.01
CA TYR A 82 4.58 -0.28 13.32
C TYR A 82 4.09 -1.52 14.08
N GLY A 83 5.03 -2.31 14.59
CA GLY A 83 4.77 -3.52 15.38
C GLY A 83 4.42 -4.74 14.54
N LEU A 84 4.40 -4.64 13.21
CA LEU A 84 4.24 -5.80 12.33
C LEU A 84 5.55 -6.58 12.22
N SER A 85 5.43 -7.90 12.14
CA SER A 85 6.56 -8.76 11.79
C SER A 85 6.97 -8.55 10.32
N TRP A 86 8.21 -8.89 9.98
CA TRP A 86 8.67 -8.87 8.59
C TRP A 86 7.82 -9.74 7.66
N SER A 87 7.28 -10.85 8.16
CA SER A 87 6.38 -11.71 7.38
C SER A 87 5.07 -11.00 7.01
N GLN A 88 4.47 -10.27 7.96
CA GLN A 88 3.25 -9.47 7.73
C GLN A 88 3.53 -8.27 6.83
N VAL A 89 4.69 -7.63 6.98
CA VAL A 89 5.13 -6.53 6.09
C VAL A 89 5.29 -7.02 4.65
N LYS A 90 5.92 -8.17 4.45
CA LYS A 90 6.04 -8.79 3.11
C LYS A 90 4.68 -9.20 2.56
N HIS A 91 3.83 -9.81 3.38
CA HIS A 91 2.45 -10.15 2.99
C HIS A 91 1.66 -8.93 2.52
N LEU A 92 1.76 -7.80 3.23
CA LEU A 92 1.16 -6.53 2.83
C LEU A 92 1.66 -6.08 1.45
N VAL A 93 2.98 -6.04 1.25
CA VAL A 93 3.61 -5.62 -0.01
C VAL A 93 3.16 -6.52 -1.17
N TRP A 94 3.29 -7.83 -1.03
CA TRP A 94 2.95 -8.77 -2.09
C TRP A 94 1.45 -8.78 -2.40
N SER A 95 0.61 -8.59 -1.38
CA SER A 95 -0.84 -8.40 -1.60
C SER A 95 -1.13 -7.21 -2.51
N PHE A 96 -0.41 -6.09 -2.37
CA PHE A 96 -0.58 -4.94 -3.26
C PHE A 96 -0.06 -5.22 -4.68
N HIS A 97 1.03 -5.97 -4.82
CA HIS A 97 1.55 -6.41 -6.12
C HIS A 97 0.54 -7.33 -6.82
N ASP A 98 0.04 -8.35 -6.14
CA ASP A 98 -0.98 -9.26 -6.67
C ASP A 98 -2.24 -8.52 -7.11
N ILE A 99 -2.69 -7.53 -6.31
CA ILE A 99 -3.84 -6.69 -6.66
C ILE A 99 -3.52 -5.85 -7.90
N ALA A 100 -2.33 -5.24 -7.95
CA ALA A 100 -1.90 -4.46 -9.10
C ALA A 100 -1.91 -5.30 -10.38
N GLU A 101 -1.29 -6.48 -10.36
CA GLU A 101 -1.26 -7.42 -11.49
C GLU A 101 -2.67 -7.90 -11.88
N LYS A 102 -3.52 -8.26 -10.90
CA LYS A 102 -4.92 -8.67 -11.13
C LYS A 102 -5.72 -7.62 -11.90
N TYR A 103 -5.43 -6.34 -11.69
CA TYR A 103 -6.08 -5.23 -12.37
C TYR A 103 -5.26 -4.66 -13.55
N GLY A 104 -4.21 -5.37 -13.98
CA GLY A 104 -3.41 -5.01 -15.17
C GLY A 104 -2.53 -3.78 -14.98
N LEU A 105 -2.14 -3.47 -13.74
CA LEU A 105 -1.17 -2.43 -13.44
C LEU A 105 0.25 -3.00 -13.56
N GLU A 106 1.16 -2.19 -14.12
CA GLU A 106 2.55 -2.57 -14.31
C GLU A 106 3.33 -2.53 -12.99
N VAL A 107 4.14 -3.55 -12.75
CA VAL A 107 4.99 -3.72 -11.57
C VAL A 107 6.43 -3.95 -12.05
N ALA A 108 7.38 -3.15 -11.54
CA ALA A 108 8.78 -3.14 -11.95
C ALA A 108 9.74 -3.91 -11.02
#